data_AF-A0A1F5AGN7-F1
#
_entry.id   AF-A0A1F5AGN7-F1
#
_cell.length_a   1.000
_cell.length_b   1.000
_cell.length_c   1.000
_cell.angle_alpha   90.00
_cell.angle_beta   90.00
_cell.angle_gamma   90.00
#
_symmetry.space_group_name_H-M   'P 1'
#
loop_
_entity.id
_entity.type
_entity.pdbx_description
1 polymer ?
#
loop_
_entity_poly.entity_id
_entity_poly.type
_entity_poly.pdbx_seq_one_letter_code
_entity_poly.pdbx_strand_id
1 'polypeptide(L)'
;MRTQQFEAVVDLEDKGGALPAQASLLLGDQKAVAALHVYGPGPEPRRGRLFLRLAARRLLTIKWKDAFALLDAQSRERIGRGLVLNPAPLLEGKPGKEVDWDFLLALSGDEMDMLAALCRKRGTSGLHEREILEFCDLSEEGLLHWGEKLEAEGQVKILSFSPLHLISRESFDHLGEKILAYVEQFHENQPAQKGVLLEKVKTRFGVSERVLRLAVKTLEKAGKVQMAGSRLMLPSHELALSAQEEKILQSLEDMCYRGEFQSVSLEEVRRRFRLSRERLEKLLSLLTEKRKIIQGPEGLFIHAHWLDDIIGRMRALGKKEMTVAEFKALTGLSRKYAIPLLELLDQMGVTRRHGAVREIL
;
A
#
# COMPACT_ATOMS: atom_id res chain seq x y z
N MET A 1 19.95 8.97 -25.85
CA MET A 1 19.39 10.33 -25.60
C MET A 1 20.09 11.41 -26.43
N ARG A 2 19.45 12.57 -26.69
CA ARG A 2 20.11 13.75 -27.28
C ARG A 2 20.37 14.81 -26.20
N THR A 3 21.62 15.15 -25.94
CA THR A 3 21.99 16.06 -24.84
C THR A 3 23.18 16.94 -25.19
N GLN A 4 23.36 18.05 -24.48
CA GLN A 4 24.60 18.83 -24.47
C GLN A 4 25.43 18.58 -23.21
N GLN A 5 24.86 17.94 -22.19
CA GLN A 5 25.53 17.70 -20.92
C GLN A 5 25.39 16.26 -20.50
N PHE A 6 26.46 15.69 -19.97
CA PHE A 6 26.46 14.32 -19.43
C PHE A 6 27.52 14.17 -18.34
N GLU A 7 27.37 13.14 -17.53
CA GLU A 7 28.35 12.77 -16.51
C GLU A 7 29.06 11.48 -16.93
N ALA A 8 30.35 11.42 -16.66
CA ALA A 8 31.20 10.34 -17.11
C ALA A 8 32.31 10.05 -16.09
N VAL A 9 32.85 8.85 -16.22
CA VAL A 9 34.14 8.47 -15.63
C VAL A 9 35.18 8.44 -16.73
N VAL A 10 36.39 8.93 -16.44
CA VAL A 10 37.53 8.90 -17.35
C VAL A 10 38.73 8.28 -16.63
N ASP A 11 39.39 7.35 -17.30
CA ASP A 11 40.70 6.84 -16.92
C ASP A 11 41.77 7.55 -17.78
N LEU A 12 42.66 8.30 -17.12
CA LEU A 12 43.75 9.06 -17.75
C LEU A 12 44.89 8.14 -18.19
N GLU A 13 45.45 8.40 -19.37
CA GLU A 13 46.62 7.66 -19.88
C GLU A 13 47.92 8.10 -19.19
N ASP A 14 48.05 9.41 -18.93
CA ASP A 14 49.12 9.95 -18.09
C ASP A 14 48.60 10.20 -16.66
N LYS A 15 49.20 9.51 -15.69
CA LYS A 15 48.70 9.39 -14.30
C LYS A 15 49.01 10.60 -13.41
N GLY A 16 49.54 11.69 -13.97
CA GLY A 16 49.95 12.90 -13.23
C GLY A 16 49.51 14.24 -13.85
N GLY A 17 48.86 14.26 -15.00
CA GLY A 17 48.43 15.49 -15.68
C GLY A 17 47.10 16.04 -15.18
N ALA A 18 47.00 17.36 -14.98
CA ALA A 18 45.72 18.03 -14.76
C ALA A 18 44.90 18.04 -16.06
N LEU A 19 43.58 17.79 -15.96
CA LEU A 19 42.69 17.90 -17.11
C LEU A 19 42.56 19.38 -17.56
N PRO A 20 42.59 19.66 -18.87
CA PRO A 20 42.33 21.01 -19.36
C PRO A 20 40.87 21.41 -19.12
N ALA A 21 40.60 22.72 -19.10
CA ALA A 21 39.22 23.22 -18.93
C ALA A 21 38.28 22.81 -20.09
N GLN A 22 38.84 22.53 -21.28
CA GLN A 22 38.11 22.06 -22.45
C GLN A 22 38.90 20.97 -23.16
N ALA A 23 38.21 20.00 -23.74
CA ALA A 23 38.80 18.92 -24.51
C ALA A 23 37.94 18.54 -25.72
N SER A 24 38.55 17.87 -26.69
CA SER A 24 37.84 17.24 -27.79
C SER A 24 37.42 15.83 -27.39
N LEU A 25 36.15 15.52 -27.57
CA LEU A 25 35.56 14.20 -27.41
C LEU A 25 35.47 13.51 -28.75
N LEU A 26 35.83 12.23 -28.79
CA LEU A 26 35.57 11.34 -29.90
C LEU A 26 34.65 10.20 -29.42
N LEU A 27 33.38 10.25 -29.84
CA LEU A 27 32.31 9.30 -29.52
C LEU A 27 31.91 8.58 -30.82
N GLY A 28 32.44 7.37 -31.04
CA GLY A 28 32.33 6.73 -32.35
C GLY A 28 32.95 7.60 -33.45
N ASP A 29 32.16 7.98 -34.44
CA ASP A 29 32.52 8.91 -35.53
C ASP A 29 32.27 10.39 -35.20
N GLN A 30 31.63 10.68 -34.06
CA GLN A 30 31.27 12.03 -33.67
C GLN A 30 32.42 12.70 -32.91
N LYS A 31 32.91 13.82 -33.45
CA LYS A 31 33.85 14.71 -32.76
C LYS A 31 33.16 15.96 -32.20
N ALA A 32 33.35 16.26 -30.92
CA ALA A 32 32.77 17.44 -30.29
C ALA A 32 33.73 18.09 -29.30
N VAL A 33 33.66 19.40 -29.11
CA VAL A 33 34.39 20.10 -28.04
C VAL A 33 33.48 20.22 -26.83
N ALA A 34 33.99 19.87 -25.66
CA ALA A 34 33.27 19.97 -24.39
C ALA A 34 34.09 20.69 -23.32
N ALA A 35 33.40 21.48 -22.51
CA ALA A 35 33.95 21.98 -21.25
C ALA A 35 33.92 20.86 -20.21
N LEU A 36 35.01 20.73 -19.45
CA LEU A 36 35.17 19.71 -18.42
C LEU A 36 34.98 20.33 -17.04
N HIS A 37 34.10 19.74 -16.25
CA HIS A 37 33.92 20.07 -14.85
C HIS A 37 34.24 18.84 -14.00
N VAL A 38 35.44 18.82 -13.44
CA VAL A 38 35.95 17.67 -12.68
C VAL A 38 35.35 17.67 -11.28
N TYR A 39 34.67 16.58 -10.93
CA TYR A 39 34.16 16.34 -9.58
C TYR A 39 35.27 15.82 -8.65
N GLY A 40 36.20 15.05 -9.19
CA GLY A 40 37.32 14.47 -8.45
C GLY A 40 37.43 12.95 -8.67
N PRO A 41 38.25 12.25 -7.87
CA PRO A 41 38.45 10.81 -8.00
C PRO A 41 37.31 9.96 -7.44
N GLY A 42 36.29 10.59 -6.84
CA GLY A 42 35.22 9.92 -6.10
C GLY A 42 35.63 9.56 -4.65
N PRO A 43 34.69 9.03 -3.86
CA PRO A 43 34.94 8.65 -2.47
C PRO A 43 35.89 7.45 -2.33
N GLU A 44 35.98 6.60 -3.37
CA GLU A 44 36.94 5.49 -3.47
C GLU A 44 37.98 5.76 -4.57
N PRO A 45 39.02 6.56 -4.29
CA PRO A 45 39.93 7.03 -5.32
C PRO A 45 40.74 5.88 -5.94
N ARG A 46 40.72 5.80 -7.27
CA ARG A 46 41.61 4.92 -8.05
C ARG A 46 42.57 5.77 -8.88
N ARG A 47 43.84 5.35 -8.94
CA ARG A 47 44.89 6.12 -9.62
C ARG A 47 44.55 6.33 -11.10
N GLY A 48 44.44 7.60 -11.50
CA GLY A 48 44.14 8.00 -12.88
C GLY A 48 42.65 8.03 -13.23
N ARG A 49 41.75 7.61 -12.32
CA ARG A 49 40.31 7.69 -12.53
C ARG A 49 39.75 9.01 -12.03
N LEU A 50 38.96 9.69 -12.85
CA LEU A 50 38.25 10.91 -12.49
C LEU A 50 36.79 10.84 -12.92
N PHE A 51 35.92 11.38 -12.08
CA PHE A 51 34.52 11.64 -12.41
C PHE A 51 34.37 13.11 -12.80
N LEU A 52 33.62 13.36 -13.85
CA LEU A 52 33.40 14.69 -14.36
C LEU A 52 32.07 14.84 -15.06
N ARG A 53 31.60 16.09 -15.13
CA ARG A 53 30.54 16.51 -16.01
C ARG A 53 31.13 17.18 -17.24
N LEU A 54 30.61 16.79 -18.40
CA LEU A 54 30.99 17.35 -19.69
C LEU A 54 29.84 18.18 -20.24
N ALA A 55 30.18 19.36 -20.76
CA ALA A 55 29.23 20.24 -21.47
C ALA A 55 29.71 20.46 -22.90
N ALA A 56 29.15 19.70 -23.84
CA ALA A 56 29.43 19.78 -25.26
C ALA A 56 28.78 21.02 -25.89
N ARG A 57 29.48 21.65 -26.84
CA ARG A 57 28.96 22.82 -27.58
C ARG A 57 27.83 22.50 -28.57
N ARG A 58 27.53 21.21 -28.77
CA ARG A 58 26.48 20.72 -29.68
C ARG A 58 25.75 19.54 -29.05
N LEU A 59 24.55 19.25 -29.55
CA LEU A 59 23.82 18.05 -29.14
C LEU A 59 24.58 16.79 -29.59
N LEU A 60 24.72 15.86 -28.66
CA LEU A 60 25.29 14.54 -28.86
C LEU A 60 24.20 13.49 -28.67
N THR A 61 24.24 12.45 -29.49
CA THR A 61 23.42 11.26 -29.27
C THR A 61 24.26 10.25 -28.50
N ILE A 62 23.95 10.08 -27.22
CA ILE A 62 24.71 9.21 -26.32
C ILE A 62 23.77 8.39 -25.43
N LYS A 63 24.26 7.23 -25.00
CA LYS A 63 23.64 6.29 -24.07
C LYS A 63 24.61 5.92 -22.94
N TRP A 64 24.07 5.31 -21.90
CA TRP A 64 24.85 4.74 -20.81
C TRP A 64 25.84 3.71 -21.35
N LYS A 65 27.06 3.74 -20.82
CA LYS A 65 28.21 2.94 -21.26
C LYS A 65 28.72 3.23 -22.68
N ASP A 66 28.30 4.32 -23.32
CA ASP A 66 29.00 4.76 -24.54
C ASP A 66 30.45 5.14 -24.20
N ALA A 67 31.38 4.53 -24.92
CA ALA A 67 32.80 4.80 -24.79
C ALA A 67 33.19 6.05 -25.60
N PHE A 68 34.12 6.84 -25.05
CA PHE A 68 34.70 7.96 -25.76
C PHE A 68 36.20 8.12 -25.50
N ALA A 69 36.91 8.73 -26.43
CA ALA A 69 38.26 9.21 -26.21
C ALA A 69 38.24 10.71 -25.88
N LEU A 70 39.01 11.08 -24.85
CA LEU A 70 39.28 12.46 -24.49
C LEU A 70 40.59 12.87 -25.13
N LEU A 71 40.57 13.89 -25.98
CA LEU A 71 41.73 14.39 -26.73
C LEU A 71 42.01 15.84 -26.34
N ASP A 72 43.29 16.20 -26.30
CA ASP A 72 43.68 17.59 -26.15
C ASP A 72 43.19 18.40 -27.35
N ALA A 73 42.67 19.60 -27.08
CA ALA A 73 42.08 20.44 -28.12
C ALA A 73 43.12 21.00 -29.10
N GLN A 74 44.38 21.15 -28.66
CA GLN A 74 45.47 21.71 -29.45
C GLN A 74 46.33 20.60 -30.08
N SER A 75 46.93 19.73 -29.27
CA SER A 75 47.85 18.69 -29.74
C SER A 75 47.14 17.53 -30.44
N ARG A 76 45.85 17.34 -30.15
CA ARG A 76 45.02 16.19 -30.58
C ARG A 76 45.50 14.84 -30.05
N GLU A 77 46.43 14.85 -29.09
CA GLU A 77 46.85 13.64 -28.39
C GLU A 77 45.75 13.17 -27.44
N ARG A 78 45.72 11.85 -27.19
CA ARG A 78 44.73 11.26 -26.29
C ARG A 78 45.16 11.48 -24.84
N ILE A 79 44.28 12.09 -24.07
CA ILE A 79 44.43 12.36 -22.64
C ILE A 79 43.94 11.15 -21.83
N GLY A 80 42.84 10.53 -22.27
CA GLY A 80 42.18 9.48 -21.52
C GLY A 80 41.07 8.80 -22.30
N ARG A 81 40.52 7.75 -21.69
CA ARG A 81 39.33 7.04 -22.18
C ARG A 81 38.21 7.21 -21.17
N GLY A 82 37.03 7.52 -21.66
CA GLY A 82 35.87 7.76 -20.84
C GLY A 82 34.70 6.85 -21.17
N LEU A 83 33.81 6.74 -20.19
CA LEU A 83 32.57 6.01 -20.27
C LEU A 83 31.43 6.91 -19.80
N VAL A 84 30.39 7.04 -20.61
CA VAL A 84 29.20 7.81 -20.24
C VAL A 84 28.45 7.08 -19.12
N LEU A 85 28.27 7.73 -17.99
CA LEU A 85 27.51 7.20 -16.85
C LEU A 85 26.08 7.75 -16.83
N ASN A 86 25.93 9.05 -17.02
CA ASN A 86 24.62 9.70 -17.00
C ASN A 86 24.44 10.52 -18.29
N PRO A 87 23.79 9.97 -19.33
CA PRO A 87 23.62 10.62 -20.63
C PRO A 87 22.80 11.91 -20.59
N ALA A 88 21.93 12.08 -19.60
CA ALA A 88 21.15 13.30 -19.45
C ALA A 88 20.93 13.54 -17.95
N PRO A 89 21.93 14.10 -17.24
CA PRO A 89 21.73 14.53 -15.88
C PRO A 89 20.54 15.47 -15.89
N LEU A 90 19.46 15.05 -15.23
CA LEU A 90 18.30 15.89 -15.02
C LEU A 90 18.83 17.23 -14.52
N LEU A 91 18.52 18.32 -15.21
CA LEU A 91 18.86 19.69 -14.83
C LEU A 91 18.06 20.11 -13.57
N GLU A 92 17.98 19.23 -12.56
CA GLU A 92 17.29 19.42 -11.29
C GLU A 92 18.28 19.72 -10.14
N GLY A 93 19.50 20.13 -10.49
CA GLY A 93 20.47 20.67 -9.56
C GLY A 93 20.60 22.18 -9.74
N LYS A 94 20.28 22.96 -8.71
CA LYS A 94 20.77 24.34 -8.62
C LYS A 94 22.31 24.30 -8.74
N PRO A 95 22.96 25.27 -9.40
CA PRO A 95 24.41 25.38 -9.35
C PRO A 95 24.89 25.39 -7.89
N GLY A 96 25.81 24.49 -7.54
CA GLY A 96 26.32 24.29 -6.18
C GLY A 96 25.75 23.09 -5.40
N LYS A 97 24.87 22.28 -5.98
CA LYS A 97 24.45 21.00 -5.37
C LYS A 97 25.63 20.03 -5.35
N GLU A 98 25.88 19.40 -4.20
CA GLU A 98 26.89 18.34 -4.06
C GLU A 98 26.60 17.20 -5.05
N VAL A 99 27.69 16.57 -5.51
CA VAL A 99 27.64 15.44 -6.44
C VAL A 99 26.96 14.27 -5.75
N ASP A 100 25.96 13.68 -6.41
CA ASP A 100 25.28 12.47 -5.94
C ASP A 100 26.18 11.26 -6.23
N TRP A 101 27.16 11.04 -5.35
CA TRP A 101 28.16 10.00 -5.51
C TRP A 101 27.54 8.60 -5.51
N ASP A 102 26.56 8.34 -4.67
CA ASP A 102 25.88 7.04 -4.61
C ASP A 102 25.23 6.70 -5.96
N PHE A 103 24.55 7.68 -6.57
CA PHE A 103 23.97 7.49 -7.90
C PHE A 103 25.03 7.31 -8.98
N LEU A 104 26.06 8.15 -9.03
CA LEU A 104 27.11 8.04 -10.05
C LEU A 104 27.93 6.75 -9.94
N LEU A 105 28.22 6.29 -8.73
CA LEU A 105 28.92 5.04 -8.50
C LEU A 105 28.08 3.85 -8.92
N ALA A 106 26.78 3.84 -8.60
CA ALA A 106 25.88 2.79 -9.06
C ALA A 106 25.80 2.75 -10.60
N LEU A 107 25.79 3.91 -11.27
CA LEU A 107 25.85 3.97 -12.74
C LEU A 107 27.17 3.47 -13.32
N SER A 108 28.25 3.40 -12.53
CA SER A 108 29.52 2.81 -12.96
C SER A 108 29.58 1.28 -12.84
N GLY A 109 28.54 0.67 -12.25
CA GLY A 109 28.38 -0.77 -12.07
C GLY A 109 27.77 -1.47 -13.29
N ASP A 110 27.02 -2.54 -13.00
CA ASP A 110 26.35 -3.34 -14.02
C ASP A 110 24.93 -2.82 -14.35
N GLU A 111 24.21 -3.57 -15.18
CA GLU A 111 22.85 -3.25 -15.61
C GLU A 111 21.87 -3.23 -14.44
N MET A 112 22.05 -4.08 -13.44
CA MET A 112 21.19 -4.12 -12.26
C MET A 112 21.41 -2.90 -11.38
N ASP A 113 22.67 -2.55 -11.11
CA ASP A 113 23.04 -1.37 -10.31
C ASP A 113 22.45 -0.10 -10.94
N MET A 114 22.59 0.03 -12.26
CA MET A 114 22.04 1.14 -13.03
C MET A 114 20.52 1.20 -12.93
N LEU A 115 19.81 0.10 -13.18
CA LEU A 115 18.34 0.08 -13.14
C LEU A 115 17.80 0.38 -11.74
N ALA A 116 18.42 -0.20 -10.70
CA ALA A 116 18.06 0.07 -9.32
C ALA A 116 18.27 1.55 -8.96
N ALA A 117 19.42 2.13 -9.35
CA ALA A 117 19.74 3.53 -9.12
C ALA A 117 18.76 4.48 -9.81
N LEU A 118 18.42 4.22 -11.08
CA LEU A 118 17.41 4.98 -11.80
C LEU A 118 16.05 4.90 -11.09
N CYS A 119 15.62 3.70 -10.66
CA CYS A 119 14.35 3.51 -9.96
C CYS A 119 14.29 4.32 -8.66
N ARG A 120 15.36 4.29 -7.86
CA ARG A 120 15.47 5.10 -6.62
C ARG A 120 15.42 6.59 -6.94
N LYS A 121 16.12 7.03 -7.98
CA LYS A 121 16.16 8.45 -8.40
C LYS A 121 14.79 8.96 -8.83
N ARG A 122 13.98 8.15 -9.50
CA ARG A 122 12.59 8.50 -9.88
C ARG A 122 11.58 8.41 -8.74
N GLY A 123 11.86 7.60 -7.74
CA GLY A 123 10.98 7.45 -6.58
C GLY A 123 9.60 6.94 -6.96
N THR A 124 8.55 7.61 -6.48
CA THR A 124 7.15 7.17 -6.62
C THR A 124 6.55 7.36 -8.01
N SER A 125 7.21 8.11 -8.89
CA SER A 125 6.79 8.26 -10.29
C SER A 125 6.98 6.95 -11.07
N GLY A 126 7.93 6.12 -10.64
CA GLY A 126 8.35 4.93 -11.37
C GLY A 126 9.16 5.28 -12.63
N LEU A 127 9.58 4.23 -13.33
CA LEU A 127 10.27 4.29 -14.61
C LEU A 127 9.54 3.48 -15.64
N HIS A 128 9.25 4.11 -16.77
CA HIS A 128 8.69 3.43 -17.93
C HIS A 128 9.80 2.83 -18.80
N GLU A 129 9.51 1.68 -19.41
CA GLU A 129 10.37 0.96 -20.35
C GLU A 129 11.06 1.89 -21.35
N ARG A 130 10.29 2.77 -21.99
CA ARG A 130 10.82 3.74 -22.96
C ARG A 130 11.88 4.66 -22.36
N GLU A 131 11.71 5.16 -21.14
CA GLU A 131 12.70 6.04 -20.50
C GLU A 131 14.02 5.29 -20.26
N ILE A 132 13.93 4.01 -19.92
CA ILE A 132 15.09 3.15 -19.67
C ILE A 132 15.81 2.83 -20.99
N LEU A 133 15.07 2.47 -22.05
CA LEU A 133 15.63 2.18 -23.38
C LEU A 133 16.19 3.44 -24.08
N GLU A 134 15.70 4.63 -23.73
CA GLU A 134 16.30 5.89 -24.18
C GLU A 134 17.64 6.17 -23.47
N PHE A 135 17.78 5.72 -22.22
CA PHE A 135 18.97 5.89 -21.36
C PHE A 135 20.09 4.90 -21.68
N CYS A 136 19.78 3.62 -21.91
CA CYS A 136 20.76 2.54 -22.13
C CYS A 136 20.54 1.78 -23.44
N ASP A 137 21.46 0.88 -23.79
CA ASP A 137 21.38 0.04 -25.00
C ASP A 137 21.00 -1.42 -24.69
N LEU A 138 19.96 -1.59 -23.88
CA LEU A 138 19.38 -2.91 -23.62
C LEU A 138 18.28 -3.25 -24.64
N SER A 139 18.07 -4.54 -24.88
CA SER A 139 16.86 -5.03 -25.53
C SER A 139 15.68 -5.06 -24.55
N GLU A 140 14.45 -5.11 -25.07
CA GLU A 140 13.24 -5.28 -24.25
C GLU A 140 13.30 -6.57 -23.42
N GLU A 141 13.77 -7.67 -24.01
CA GLU A 141 13.96 -8.96 -23.32
C GLU A 141 14.99 -8.86 -22.19
N GLY A 142 16.14 -8.21 -22.45
CA GLY A 142 17.18 -8.02 -21.45
C GLY A 142 16.70 -7.12 -20.30
N LEU A 143 15.95 -6.07 -20.62
CA LEU A 143 15.38 -5.17 -19.62
C LEU A 143 14.34 -5.89 -18.73
N LEU A 144 13.45 -6.70 -19.32
CA LEU A 144 12.52 -7.52 -18.56
C LEU A 144 13.25 -8.49 -17.63
N HIS A 145 14.26 -9.20 -18.14
CA HIS A 145 15.08 -10.13 -17.36
C HIS A 145 15.69 -9.45 -16.11
N TRP A 146 16.30 -8.28 -16.28
CA TRP A 146 16.87 -7.54 -15.15
C TRP A 146 15.81 -6.99 -14.19
N GLY A 147 14.66 -6.56 -14.71
CA GLY A 147 13.52 -6.12 -13.91
C GLY A 147 12.99 -7.24 -13.00
N GLU A 148 12.82 -8.45 -13.53
CA GLU A 148 12.40 -9.63 -12.77
C GLU A 148 13.41 -10.02 -11.70
N LYS A 149 14.71 -9.99 -12.05
CA LYS A 149 15.78 -10.27 -11.08
C LYS A 149 15.78 -9.25 -9.93
N LEU A 150 15.64 -7.97 -10.23
CA LEU A 150 15.56 -6.91 -9.21
C LEU A 150 14.29 -7.03 -8.33
N GLU A 151 13.16 -7.47 -8.90
CA GLU A 151 11.95 -7.72 -8.12
C GLU A 151 12.12 -8.93 -7.20
N ALA A 152 12.76 -10.00 -7.67
CA ALA A 152 13.08 -11.18 -6.86
C ALA A 152 14.01 -10.86 -5.68
N GLU A 153 14.97 -9.95 -5.88
CA GLU A 153 15.85 -9.43 -4.82
C GLU A 153 15.17 -8.38 -3.92
N GLY A 154 13.92 -8.00 -4.21
CA GLY A 154 13.16 -7.05 -3.43
C GLY A 154 13.63 -5.59 -3.56
N GLN A 155 14.41 -5.25 -4.59
CA GLN A 155 14.89 -3.88 -4.82
C GLN A 155 13.84 -3.00 -5.54
N VAL A 156 13.04 -3.62 -6.41
CA VAL A 156 11.99 -2.93 -7.18
C VAL A 156 10.66 -3.68 -7.09
N LYS A 157 9.59 -3.06 -7.57
CA LYS A 157 8.35 -3.74 -7.96
C LYS A 157 8.06 -3.53 -9.43
N ILE A 158 7.50 -4.55 -10.07
CA ILE A 158 6.97 -4.46 -11.42
C ILE A 158 5.49 -4.04 -11.34
N LEU A 159 5.18 -2.87 -11.88
CA LEU A 159 3.80 -2.35 -11.98
C LEU A 159 3.09 -2.79 -13.27
N SER A 160 3.85 -3.18 -14.29
CA SER A 160 3.39 -3.65 -15.60
C SER A 160 4.55 -4.38 -16.26
N PHE A 161 4.25 -5.50 -16.94
CA PHE A 161 5.25 -6.29 -17.68
C PHE A 161 5.36 -5.88 -19.15
N SER A 162 4.30 -5.29 -19.72
CA SER A 162 4.26 -4.91 -21.15
C SER A 162 3.33 -3.70 -21.38
N PRO A 163 3.88 -2.50 -21.65
CA PRO A 163 5.29 -2.15 -21.51
C PRO A 163 5.75 -2.27 -20.05
N LEU A 164 7.04 -2.53 -19.84
CA LEU A 164 7.61 -2.63 -18.51
C LEU A 164 7.47 -1.30 -17.75
N HIS A 165 7.09 -1.39 -16.47
CA HIS A 165 7.03 -0.24 -15.58
C HIS A 165 7.54 -0.65 -14.20
N LEU A 166 8.67 -0.08 -13.78
CA LEU A 166 9.33 -0.38 -12.53
C LEU A 166 9.12 0.75 -11.52
N ILE A 167 9.12 0.42 -10.23
CA ILE A 167 9.17 1.38 -9.13
C ILE A 167 10.13 0.88 -8.05
N SER A 168 10.89 1.78 -7.42
CA SER A 168 11.72 1.41 -6.27
C SER A 168 10.87 0.83 -5.14
N ARG A 169 11.27 -0.32 -4.60
CA ARG A 169 10.62 -0.97 -3.45
C ARG A 169 10.62 -0.04 -2.24
N GLU A 170 11.77 0.55 -1.95
CA GLU A 170 11.98 1.49 -0.85
C GLU A 170 11.05 2.70 -0.97
N SER A 171 11.01 3.33 -2.15
CA SER A 171 10.15 4.51 -2.37
C SER A 171 8.66 4.16 -2.30
N PHE A 172 8.28 2.96 -2.76
CA PHE A 172 6.92 2.45 -2.66
C PHE A 172 6.51 2.16 -1.21
N ASP A 173 7.40 1.56 -0.42
CA ASP A 173 7.13 1.24 0.98
C ASP A 173 7.03 2.50 1.82
N HIS A 174 7.94 3.46 1.60
CA HIS A 174 7.91 4.76 2.24
C HIS A 174 6.64 5.57 1.88
N LEU A 175 6.14 5.43 0.65
CA LEU A 175 4.83 5.98 0.28
C LEU A 175 3.71 5.33 1.10
N GLY A 176 3.73 4.02 1.29
CA GLY A 176 2.76 3.30 2.12
C GLY A 176 2.75 3.80 3.58
N GLU A 177 3.92 3.99 4.17
CA GLU A 177 4.07 4.57 5.52
C GLU A 177 3.49 5.99 5.59
N LYS A 178 3.81 6.84 4.61
CA LYS A 178 3.28 8.20 4.52
C LYS A 178 1.75 8.23 4.37
N ILE A 179 1.19 7.33 3.57
CA ILE A 179 -0.27 7.22 3.42
C ILE A 179 -0.90 6.81 4.75
N LEU A 180 -0.34 5.82 5.46
CA LEU A 180 -0.86 5.39 6.75
C LEU A 180 -0.83 6.53 7.77
N ALA A 181 0.33 7.17 7.96
CA ALA A 181 0.47 8.30 8.87
C ALA A 181 -0.51 9.45 8.54
N TYR A 182 -0.77 9.68 7.26
CA TYR A 182 -1.76 10.68 6.83
C TYR A 182 -3.19 10.30 7.21
N VAL A 183 -3.55 9.02 7.12
CA VAL A 183 -4.88 8.53 7.54
C VAL A 183 -5.02 8.59 9.07
N GLU A 184 -3.98 8.23 9.82
CA GLU A 184 -3.94 8.35 11.28
C GLU A 184 -4.16 9.80 11.72
N GLN A 185 -3.35 10.73 11.20
CA GLN A 185 -3.47 12.15 11.49
C GLN A 185 -4.83 12.72 11.05
N PHE A 186 -5.43 12.21 9.98
CA PHE A 186 -6.75 12.66 9.55
C PHE A 186 -7.83 12.29 10.57
N HIS A 187 -7.79 11.09 11.14
CA HIS A 187 -8.76 10.63 12.13
C HIS A 187 -8.63 11.36 13.47
N GLU A 188 -7.40 11.64 13.90
CA GLU A 188 -7.15 12.47 15.09
C GLU A 188 -7.78 13.87 14.94
N ASN A 189 -7.62 14.49 13.77
CA ASN A 189 -8.13 15.83 13.52
C ASN A 189 -9.63 15.87 13.18
N GLN A 190 -10.19 14.77 12.67
CA GLN A 190 -11.59 14.70 12.22
C GLN A 190 -12.28 13.39 12.66
N PRO A 191 -12.47 13.15 13.98
CA PRO A 191 -12.95 11.87 14.49
C PRO A 191 -14.32 11.44 13.95
N ALA A 192 -15.18 12.41 13.63
CA ALA A 192 -16.52 12.17 13.09
C ALA A 192 -16.54 11.69 11.62
N GLN A 193 -15.44 11.84 10.89
CA GLN A 193 -15.37 11.37 9.50
C GLN A 193 -15.04 9.88 9.42
N LYS A 194 -15.68 9.19 8.48
CA LYS A 194 -15.46 7.75 8.26
C LYS A 194 -14.07 7.40 7.75
N GLY A 195 -13.38 8.35 7.11
CA GLY A 195 -12.11 8.11 6.43
C GLY A 195 -11.83 9.13 5.33
N VAL A 196 -10.65 9.03 4.75
CA VAL A 196 -10.14 9.94 3.73
C VAL A 196 -10.57 9.50 2.34
N LEU A 197 -11.11 10.40 1.52
CA LEU A 197 -11.39 10.08 0.11
C LEU A 197 -10.09 9.70 -0.63
N LEU A 198 -10.14 8.63 -1.42
CA LEU A 198 -8.96 8.13 -2.14
C LEU A 198 -8.37 9.18 -3.10
N GLU A 199 -9.22 9.98 -3.77
CA GLU A 199 -8.79 11.09 -4.61
C GLU A 199 -8.02 12.18 -3.85
N LYS A 200 -8.34 12.38 -2.56
CA LYS A 200 -7.61 13.31 -1.69
C LYS A 200 -6.22 12.76 -1.37
N VAL A 201 -6.11 11.45 -1.12
CA VAL A 201 -4.82 10.76 -0.92
C VAL A 201 -3.97 10.87 -2.19
N LYS A 202 -4.55 10.58 -3.36
CA LYS A 202 -3.90 10.70 -4.67
C LYS A 202 -3.30 12.08 -4.89
N THR A 203 -4.11 13.13 -4.74
CA THR A 203 -3.69 14.52 -4.90
C THR A 203 -2.63 14.93 -3.88
N ARG A 204 -2.77 14.51 -2.62
CA ARG A 204 -1.85 14.84 -1.53
C ARG A 204 -0.42 14.34 -1.77
N PHE A 205 -0.28 13.16 -2.40
CA PHE A 205 1.01 12.51 -2.65
C PHE A 205 1.48 12.60 -4.10
N GLY A 206 0.65 13.13 -5.02
CA GLY A 206 1.03 13.32 -6.42
C GLY A 206 1.35 12.01 -7.16
N VAL A 207 0.72 10.90 -6.77
CA VAL A 207 1.01 9.56 -7.30
C VAL A 207 0.00 9.15 -8.37
N SER A 208 0.42 8.25 -9.27
CA SER A 208 -0.50 7.64 -10.24
C SER A 208 -1.54 6.78 -9.56
N GLU A 209 -2.69 6.59 -10.22
CA GLU A 209 -3.77 5.76 -9.68
C GLU A 209 -3.34 4.30 -9.47
N ARG A 210 -2.51 3.76 -10.38
CA ARG A 210 -1.99 2.39 -10.28
C ARG A 210 -1.12 2.22 -9.04
N VAL A 211 -0.18 3.16 -8.81
CA VAL A 211 0.70 3.15 -7.63
C VAL A 211 -0.13 3.26 -6.35
N LEU A 212 -1.09 4.18 -6.32
CA LEU A 212 -1.96 4.37 -5.15
C LEU A 212 -2.78 3.11 -4.83
N ARG A 213 -3.44 2.53 -5.83
CA ARG A 213 -4.24 1.30 -5.65
C ARG A 213 -3.38 0.14 -5.15
N LEU A 214 -2.17 -0.01 -5.67
CA LEU A 214 -1.25 -1.06 -5.20
C LEU A 214 -0.78 -0.80 -3.77
N ALA A 215 -0.47 0.44 -3.40
CA ALA A 215 -0.08 0.82 -2.05
C ALA A 215 -1.22 0.55 -1.05
N VAL A 216 -2.44 0.99 -1.37
CA VAL A 216 -3.63 0.71 -0.57
C VAL A 216 -3.85 -0.79 -0.41
N LYS A 217 -3.85 -1.56 -1.49
CA LYS A 217 -4.01 -3.02 -1.43
C LYS A 217 -2.93 -3.70 -0.58
N THR A 218 -1.70 -3.18 -0.61
CA THR A 218 -0.59 -3.69 0.22
C THR A 218 -0.87 -3.41 1.70
N LEU A 219 -1.30 -2.20 2.04
CA LEU A 219 -1.66 -1.82 3.42
C LEU A 219 -2.91 -2.57 3.91
N GLU A 220 -3.92 -2.78 3.06
CA GLU A 220 -5.11 -3.56 3.39
C GLU A 220 -4.78 -5.02 3.68
N LYS A 221 -3.95 -5.65 2.85
CA LYS A 221 -3.44 -7.01 3.10
C LYS A 221 -2.64 -7.12 4.39
N ALA A 222 -1.95 -6.05 4.77
CA ALA A 222 -1.23 -5.96 6.04
C ALA A 222 -2.14 -5.62 7.24
N GLY A 223 -3.46 -5.45 7.03
CA GLY A 223 -4.41 -5.09 8.09
C GLY A 223 -4.18 -3.69 8.68
N LYS A 224 -3.50 -2.79 7.96
CA LYS A 224 -3.17 -1.44 8.44
C LYS A 224 -4.24 -0.41 8.08
N VAL A 225 -4.98 -0.65 7.01
CA VAL A 225 -6.06 0.21 6.50
C VAL A 225 -7.19 -0.67 5.96
N GLN A 226 -8.36 -0.07 5.75
CA GLN A 226 -9.50 -0.70 5.06
C GLN A 226 -10.20 0.30 4.15
N MET A 227 -10.78 -0.18 3.04
CA MET A 227 -11.63 0.61 2.18
C MET A 227 -13.10 0.55 2.60
N ALA A 228 -13.72 1.72 2.77
CA ALA A 228 -15.15 1.90 2.94
C ALA A 228 -15.71 2.71 1.76
N GLY A 229 -16.12 2.00 0.70
CA GLY A 229 -16.50 2.62 -0.57
C GLY A 229 -15.30 3.30 -1.24
N SER A 230 -15.35 4.63 -1.40
CA SER A 230 -14.24 5.43 -1.96
C SER A 230 -13.32 6.05 -0.89
N ARG A 231 -13.46 5.61 0.37
CA ARG A 231 -12.70 6.16 1.50
C ARG A 231 -11.74 5.13 2.09
N LEU A 232 -10.56 5.59 2.46
CA LEU A 232 -9.54 4.86 3.18
C LEU A 232 -9.61 5.20 4.67
N MET A 233 -9.62 4.19 5.53
CA MET A 233 -9.72 4.38 6.98
C MET A 233 -8.87 3.36 7.75
N LEU A 234 -8.61 3.60 9.04
CA LEU A 234 -7.98 2.61 9.90
C LEU A 234 -9.01 1.52 10.25
N PRO A 235 -8.60 0.24 10.40
CA PRO A 235 -9.50 -0.82 10.83
C PRO A 235 -10.05 -0.57 12.24
N SER A 236 -9.21 -0.03 13.13
CA SER A 236 -9.56 0.35 14.51
C SER A 236 -10.45 1.58 14.59
N HIS A 237 -10.53 2.39 13.52
CA HIS A 237 -11.43 3.54 13.47
C HIS A 237 -12.84 3.07 13.11
N GLU A 238 -13.39 2.18 13.93
CA GLU A 238 -14.82 1.95 13.93
C GLU A 238 -15.47 3.26 14.38
N LEU A 239 -16.29 3.84 13.49
CA LEU A 239 -17.10 5.01 13.79
C LEU A 239 -17.68 4.90 15.19
N ALA A 240 -17.24 5.77 16.10
CA ALA A 240 -18.00 6.09 17.29
C ALA A 240 -19.44 6.30 16.84
N LEU A 241 -20.37 5.55 17.43
CA LEU A 241 -21.78 5.66 17.11
C LEU A 241 -22.15 7.14 17.26
N SER A 242 -22.80 7.72 16.25
CA SER A 242 -23.36 9.06 16.45
C SER A 242 -24.36 9.02 17.62
N ALA A 243 -24.59 10.14 18.31
CA ALA A 243 -25.57 10.19 19.39
C ALA A 243 -26.97 9.70 18.97
N GLN A 244 -27.32 9.83 17.68
CA GLN A 244 -28.53 9.24 17.11
C GLN A 244 -28.44 7.72 17.02
N GLU A 245 -27.32 7.17 16.59
CA GLU A 245 -27.10 5.73 16.52
C GLU A 245 -27.00 5.08 17.90
N GLU A 246 -26.43 5.75 18.90
CA GLU A 246 -26.45 5.25 20.28
C GLU A 246 -27.89 5.12 20.79
N LYS A 247 -28.74 6.12 20.52
CA LYS A 247 -30.17 6.05 20.86
C LYS A 247 -30.89 4.92 20.12
N ILE A 248 -30.57 4.71 18.83
CA ILE A 248 -31.13 3.60 18.05
C ILE A 248 -30.63 2.26 18.60
N LEU A 249 -29.34 2.14 18.90
CA LEU A 249 -28.74 0.93 19.48
C LEU A 249 -29.43 0.57 20.81
N GLN A 250 -29.63 1.55 21.68
CA GLN A 250 -30.35 1.37 22.94
C GLN A 250 -31.81 0.99 22.70
N SER A 251 -32.48 1.59 21.71
CA SER A 251 -33.85 1.21 21.33
C SER A 251 -33.92 -0.23 20.81
N LEU A 252 -32.94 -0.68 20.03
CA LEU A 252 -32.86 -2.06 19.53
C LEU A 252 -32.62 -3.06 20.67
N GLU A 253 -31.76 -2.71 21.63
CA GLU A 253 -31.54 -3.50 22.86
C GLU A 253 -32.85 -3.61 23.66
N ASP A 254 -33.55 -2.49 23.89
CA ASP A 254 -34.84 -2.45 24.59
C ASP A 254 -35.93 -3.27 23.87
N MET A 255 -35.98 -3.21 22.54
CA MET A 255 -36.90 -4.02 21.73
C MET A 255 -36.59 -5.52 21.88
N CYS A 256 -35.32 -5.91 21.94
CA CYS A 256 -34.93 -7.29 22.23
C CYS A 256 -35.34 -7.70 23.65
N TYR A 257 -35.11 -6.82 24.62
CA TYR A 257 -35.45 -7.04 26.02
C TYR A 257 -36.96 -7.25 26.22
N ARG A 258 -37.79 -6.47 25.53
CA ARG A 258 -39.25 -6.57 25.56
C ARG A 258 -39.81 -7.69 24.68
N GLY A 259 -38.97 -8.40 23.94
CA GLY A 259 -39.39 -9.46 23.01
C GLY A 259 -40.14 -8.95 21.77
N GLU A 260 -40.01 -7.67 21.40
CA GLU A 260 -40.72 -7.07 20.26
C GLU A 260 -40.30 -7.67 18.92
N PHE A 261 -39.08 -8.21 18.81
CA PHE A 261 -38.62 -8.92 17.60
C PHE A 261 -39.39 -10.22 17.32
N GLN A 262 -40.26 -10.67 18.24
CA GLN A 262 -41.19 -11.76 17.98
C GLN A 262 -42.36 -11.32 17.09
N SER A 263 -42.78 -10.06 17.16
CA SER A 263 -43.94 -9.53 16.41
C SER A 263 -43.57 -8.50 15.35
N VAL A 264 -42.37 -7.93 15.40
CA VAL A 264 -41.87 -6.92 14.45
C VAL A 264 -40.74 -7.52 13.60
N SER A 265 -40.89 -7.46 12.28
CA SER A 265 -39.87 -7.92 11.33
C SER A 265 -38.68 -6.95 11.22
N LEU A 266 -37.51 -7.45 10.81
CA LEU A 266 -36.33 -6.60 10.57
C LEU A 266 -36.58 -5.52 9.52
N GLU A 267 -37.43 -5.78 8.51
CA GLU A 267 -37.84 -4.78 7.53
C GLU A 267 -38.69 -3.65 8.14
N GLU A 268 -39.57 -3.98 9.08
CA GLU A 268 -40.34 -2.97 9.82
C GLU A 268 -39.44 -2.16 10.75
N VAL A 269 -38.49 -2.80 11.44
CA VAL A 269 -37.46 -2.11 12.25
C VAL A 269 -36.65 -1.15 11.37
N ARG A 270 -36.21 -1.62 10.20
CA ARG A 270 -35.46 -0.81 9.22
C ARG A 270 -36.25 0.42 8.79
N ARG A 271 -37.55 0.26 8.49
CA ARG A 271 -38.45 1.38 8.14
C ARG A 271 -38.68 2.33 9.32
N ARG A 272 -38.89 1.80 10.53
CA ARG A 272 -39.12 2.57 11.76
C ARG A 272 -37.96 3.50 12.07
N PHE A 273 -36.73 3.01 11.97
CA PHE A 273 -35.51 3.79 12.27
C PHE A 273 -34.88 4.44 11.03
N ARG A 274 -35.50 4.29 9.84
CA ARG A 274 -35.00 4.84 8.55
C ARG A 274 -33.56 4.43 8.24
N LEU A 275 -33.24 3.16 8.44
CA LEU A 275 -31.89 2.60 8.24
C LEU A 275 -31.74 1.93 6.87
N SER A 276 -30.50 1.83 6.38
CA SER A 276 -30.17 0.85 5.32
C SER A 276 -30.10 -0.56 5.93
N ARG A 277 -30.14 -1.59 5.08
CA ARG A 277 -30.00 -2.98 5.52
C ARG A 277 -28.65 -3.22 6.18
N GLU A 278 -27.55 -2.79 5.53
CA GLU A 278 -26.21 -2.99 6.10
C GLU A 278 -26.05 -2.27 7.45
N ARG A 279 -26.71 -1.12 7.63
CA ARG A 279 -26.60 -0.36 8.87
C ARG A 279 -27.37 -1.01 10.01
N LEU A 280 -28.54 -1.60 9.74
CA LEU A 280 -29.27 -2.38 10.74
C LEU A 280 -28.48 -3.64 11.14
N GLU A 281 -27.94 -4.37 10.17
CA GLU A 281 -27.10 -5.55 10.40
C GLU A 281 -25.87 -5.20 11.25
N LYS A 282 -25.21 -4.06 10.97
CA LYS A 282 -24.09 -3.56 11.78
C LYS A 282 -24.48 -3.28 13.23
N LEU A 283 -25.59 -2.60 13.47
CA LEU A 283 -26.04 -2.28 14.84
C LEU A 283 -26.40 -3.54 15.65
N LEU A 284 -27.01 -4.54 15.00
CA LEU A 284 -27.29 -5.85 15.61
C LEU A 284 -26.00 -6.64 15.89
N SER A 285 -25.01 -6.59 14.99
CA SER A 285 -23.68 -7.18 15.22
C SER A 285 -23.01 -6.58 16.45
N LEU A 286 -23.01 -5.24 16.57
CA LEU A 286 -22.44 -4.54 17.72
C LEU A 286 -23.11 -4.95 19.05
N LEU A 287 -24.42 -5.14 19.08
CA LEU A 287 -25.12 -5.64 20.28
C LEU A 287 -24.74 -7.09 20.60
N THR A 288 -24.50 -7.92 19.57
CA THR A 288 -24.10 -9.32 19.71
C THR A 288 -22.67 -9.43 20.24
N GLU A 289 -21.73 -8.65 19.67
CA GLU A 289 -20.34 -8.57 20.11
C GLU A 289 -20.23 -8.07 21.56
N LYS A 290 -21.07 -7.08 21.94
CA LYS A 290 -21.20 -6.60 23.33
C LYS A 290 -21.93 -7.59 24.25
N ARG A 291 -22.33 -8.76 23.75
CA ARG A 291 -23.09 -9.80 24.47
C ARG A 291 -24.39 -9.30 25.10
N LYS A 292 -25.00 -8.25 24.52
CA LYS A 292 -26.31 -7.74 24.95
C LYS A 292 -27.44 -8.57 24.39
N ILE A 293 -27.28 -9.02 23.14
CA ILE A 293 -28.23 -9.88 22.45
C ILE A 293 -27.54 -11.12 21.91
N ILE A 294 -28.31 -12.17 21.67
CA ILE A 294 -27.91 -13.43 21.07
C ILE A 294 -28.80 -13.66 19.86
N GLN A 295 -28.18 -13.94 18.72
CA GLN A 295 -28.89 -14.35 17.51
C GLN A 295 -29.04 -15.87 17.50
N GLY A 296 -30.28 -16.34 17.61
CA GLY A 296 -30.65 -17.75 17.52
C GLY A 296 -31.00 -18.19 16.09
N PRO A 297 -31.39 -19.46 15.94
CA PRO A 297 -31.86 -20.02 14.67
C PRO A 297 -33.01 -19.22 14.07
N GLU A 298 -33.16 -19.29 12.74
CA GLU A 298 -34.24 -18.63 11.97
C GLU A 298 -34.34 -17.10 12.15
N GLY A 299 -33.25 -16.46 12.58
CA GLY A 299 -33.22 -14.99 12.76
C GLY A 299 -33.88 -14.50 14.05
N LEU A 300 -34.02 -15.37 15.05
CA LEU A 300 -34.50 -15.01 16.39
C LEU A 300 -33.46 -14.14 17.10
N PHE A 301 -33.84 -12.98 17.64
CA PHE A 301 -32.98 -12.17 18.51
C PHE A 301 -33.48 -12.22 19.95
N ILE A 302 -32.57 -12.51 20.87
CA ILE A 302 -32.87 -12.70 22.28
C ILE A 302 -31.96 -11.83 23.12
N HIS A 303 -32.51 -11.12 24.10
CA HIS A 303 -31.69 -10.39 25.06
C HIS A 303 -30.99 -11.35 26.04
N ALA A 304 -29.70 -11.17 26.29
CA ALA A 304 -28.88 -12.07 27.11
C ALA A 304 -29.46 -12.25 28.52
N HIS A 305 -29.89 -11.16 29.17
CA HIS A 305 -30.51 -11.22 30.51
C HIS A 305 -31.76 -12.11 30.55
N TRP A 306 -32.62 -12.05 29.54
CA TRP A 306 -33.83 -12.85 29.50
C TRP A 306 -33.50 -14.34 29.29
N LEU A 307 -32.45 -14.64 28.55
CA LEU A 307 -31.94 -16.00 28.41
C LEU A 307 -31.46 -16.53 29.77
N ASP A 308 -30.65 -15.75 30.49
CA ASP A 308 -30.17 -16.12 31.83
C ASP A 308 -31.34 -16.39 32.79
N ASP A 309 -32.38 -15.55 32.77
CA ASP A 309 -33.59 -15.73 33.57
C ASP A 309 -34.36 -17.01 33.22
N ILE A 310 -34.42 -17.38 31.93
CA ILE A 310 -35.06 -18.63 31.50
C ILE A 310 -34.24 -19.83 31.98
N ILE A 311 -32.92 -19.79 31.82
CA ILE A 311 -32.03 -20.86 32.26
C ILE A 311 -32.13 -21.04 33.78
N GLY A 312 -32.14 -19.94 34.54
CA GLY A 312 -32.34 -19.96 36.00
C GLY A 312 -33.67 -20.58 36.39
N ARG A 313 -34.78 -20.16 35.76
CA ARG A 313 -36.11 -20.73 35.99
C ARG A 313 -36.18 -22.22 35.64
N MET A 314 -35.55 -22.64 34.53
CA MET A 314 -35.49 -24.05 34.13
C MET A 314 -34.77 -24.90 35.18
N ARG A 315 -33.59 -24.46 35.65
CA ARG A 315 -32.81 -25.17 36.67
C ARG A 315 -33.54 -25.21 38.01
N ALA A 316 -34.26 -24.14 38.37
CA ALA A 316 -35.06 -24.07 39.59
C ALA A 316 -36.23 -25.07 39.64
N LEU A 317 -36.68 -25.60 38.49
CA LEU A 317 -37.70 -26.66 38.46
C LEU A 317 -37.20 -27.98 39.09
N GLY A 318 -35.88 -28.17 39.22
CA GLY A 318 -35.29 -29.39 39.79
C GLY A 318 -35.54 -30.67 38.98
N LYS A 319 -36.06 -30.54 37.75
CA LYS A 319 -36.31 -31.66 36.84
C LYS A 319 -35.06 -31.97 36.02
N LYS A 320 -34.82 -33.26 35.76
CA LYS A 320 -33.75 -33.70 34.83
C LYS A 320 -34.18 -33.60 33.37
N GLU A 321 -35.47 -33.72 33.09
CA GLU A 321 -36.03 -33.69 31.74
C GLU A 321 -37.22 -32.74 31.67
N MET A 322 -37.41 -32.13 30.51
CA MET A 322 -38.49 -31.19 30.23
C MET A 322 -39.04 -31.39 28.81
N THR A 323 -40.36 -31.45 28.70
CA THR A 323 -41.08 -31.50 27.42
C THR A 323 -41.18 -30.10 26.78
N VAL A 324 -41.42 -30.05 25.47
CA VAL A 324 -41.70 -28.76 24.78
C VAL A 324 -42.95 -28.07 25.36
N ALA A 325 -43.94 -28.82 25.81
CA ALA A 325 -45.17 -28.27 26.41
C ALA A 325 -44.87 -27.58 27.75
N GLU A 326 -44.04 -28.18 28.60
CA GLU A 326 -43.61 -27.57 29.86
C GLU A 326 -42.75 -26.34 29.63
N PHE A 327 -41.83 -26.38 28.65
CA PHE A 327 -41.04 -25.20 28.31
C PHE A 327 -41.91 -24.04 27.82
N LYS A 328 -42.95 -24.32 27.03
CA LYS A 328 -43.93 -23.30 26.63
C LYS A 328 -44.70 -22.74 27.81
N ALA A 329 -45.09 -23.58 28.76
CA ALA A 329 -45.77 -23.13 29.98
C ALA A 329 -44.85 -22.24 30.85
N LEU A 330 -43.56 -22.56 30.91
CA LEU A 330 -42.55 -21.80 31.65
C LEU A 330 -42.28 -20.42 31.03
N THR A 331 -42.20 -20.36 29.70
CA THR A 331 -41.76 -19.16 28.97
C THR A 331 -42.92 -18.32 28.43
N GLY A 332 -44.14 -18.88 28.35
CA GLY A 332 -45.29 -18.25 27.71
C GLY A 332 -45.19 -18.17 26.18
N LEU A 333 -44.18 -18.78 25.57
CA LEU A 333 -43.90 -18.65 24.14
C LEU A 333 -44.80 -19.56 23.28
N SER A 334 -45.09 -19.08 22.07
CA SER A 334 -45.71 -19.92 21.05
C SER A 334 -44.73 -20.98 20.53
N ARG A 335 -45.23 -22.03 19.88
CA ARG A 335 -44.39 -23.12 19.33
C ARG A 335 -43.32 -22.60 18.36
N LYS A 336 -43.65 -21.55 17.59
CA LYS A 336 -42.76 -20.90 16.62
C LYS A 336 -41.50 -20.33 17.28
N TYR A 337 -41.58 -19.85 18.52
CA TYR A 337 -40.44 -19.24 19.23
C TYR A 337 -39.82 -20.19 20.27
N ALA A 338 -40.63 -21.06 20.86
CA ALA A 338 -40.17 -22.03 21.85
C ALA A 338 -39.19 -23.06 21.27
N ILE A 339 -39.42 -23.53 20.03
CA ILE A 339 -38.55 -24.54 19.40
C ILE A 339 -37.17 -23.95 19.05
N PRO A 340 -37.05 -22.81 18.33
CA PRO A 340 -35.74 -22.21 18.04
C PRO A 340 -34.96 -21.83 19.29
N LEU A 341 -35.64 -21.37 20.35
CA LEU A 341 -34.99 -21.07 21.62
C LEU A 341 -34.44 -22.34 22.29
N LEU A 342 -35.20 -23.43 22.27
CA LEU A 342 -34.71 -24.71 22.79
C LEU A 342 -33.53 -25.25 21.96
N GLU A 343 -33.54 -25.06 20.65
CA GLU A 343 -32.40 -25.40 19.78
C GLU A 343 -31.17 -24.56 20.09
N LEU A 344 -31.35 -23.26 20.39
CA LEU A 344 -30.27 -22.40 20.87
C LEU A 344 -29.71 -22.90 22.21
N LEU A 345 -30.57 -23.28 23.17
CA LEU A 345 -30.15 -23.86 24.45
C LEU A 345 -29.41 -25.19 24.27
N ASP A 346 -29.83 -26.00 23.29
CA ASP A 346 -29.14 -27.24 22.89
C ASP A 346 -27.74 -26.93 22.34
N GLN A 347 -27.60 -25.92 21.47
CA GLN A 347 -26.31 -25.46 20.93
C GLN A 347 -25.38 -24.88 22.01
N MET A 348 -25.94 -24.20 23.00
CA MET A 348 -25.19 -23.63 24.13
C MET A 348 -24.81 -24.68 25.17
N GLY A 349 -25.24 -25.94 25.02
CA GLY A 349 -24.97 -27.02 25.98
C GLY A 349 -25.72 -26.86 27.31
N VAL A 350 -26.80 -26.08 27.33
CA VAL A 350 -27.69 -25.92 28.50
C VAL A 350 -28.72 -27.05 28.55
N THR A 351 -29.16 -27.52 27.38
CA THR A 351 -30.03 -28.68 27.25
C THR A 351 -29.49 -29.68 26.25
N ARG A 352 -30.02 -30.90 26.26
CA ARG A 352 -29.77 -31.91 25.24
C ARG A 352 -31.07 -32.56 24.80
N ARG A 353 -31.32 -32.57 23.49
CA ARG A 353 -32.51 -33.23 22.93
C ARG A 353 -32.41 -34.75 23.04
N HIS A 354 -33.41 -35.37 23.68
CA HIS A 354 -33.54 -36.82 23.79
C HIS A 354 -34.98 -37.23 23.41
N GLY A 355 -35.19 -37.53 22.12
CA GLY A 355 -36.51 -37.85 21.59
C GLY A 355 -37.51 -36.68 21.70
N ALA A 356 -38.57 -36.88 22.50
CA ALA A 356 -39.64 -35.89 22.73
C ALA A 356 -39.38 -34.94 23.91
N VAL A 357 -38.31 -35.19 24.68
CA VAL A 357 -37.91 -34.41 25.85
C VAL A 357 -36.54 -33.78 25.64
N ARG A 358 -36.19 -32.83 26.51
CA ARG A 358 -34.86 -32.26 26.64
C ARG A 358 -34.33 -32.52 28.04
N GLU A 359 -33.15 -33.10 28.12
CA GLU A 359 -32.36 -33.20 29.33
C GLU A 359 -31.82 -31.81 29.67
N ILE A 360 -31.91 -31.39 30.94
CA ILE A 360 -31.34 -30.13 31.44
C ILE A 360 -29.94 -30.43 32.00
N LEU A 361 -28.91 -29.75 31.48
CA LEU A 361 -27.49 -30.00 31.77
C LEU A 361 -26.89 -29.10 32.87
#